data_AF-A0A7C5QZV1-F1
#
_entry.id   AF-A0A7C5QZV1-F1
#
_cell.length_a   1.000
_cell.length_b   1.000
_cell.length_c   1.000
_cell.angle_alpha   90.00
_cell.angle_beta   90.00
_cell.angle_gamma   90.00
#
_symmetry.space_group_name_H-M   'P 1'
#
loop_
_entity.id
_entity.type
_entity.pdbx_description
1 polymer ?
#
loop_
_entity_poly.entity_id
_entity_poly.type
_entity_poly.pdbx_seq_one_letter_code
_entity_poly.pdbx_strand_id
1 'polypeptide(L)' 'MKTARGIFVTGTDTEVGKTFVSCALLAMLKRQGVKAAAMKPVASGAEEVDGRWCNDDA' A
#
# COMPACT_ATOMS: atom_id res chain seq x y z
N MET A 1 -20.78 -7.68 -15.18
CA MET A 1 -19.84 -7.63 -14.04
C MET A 1 -18.81 -6.55 -14.29
N LYS A 2 -18.54 -5.65 -13.33
CA LYS A 2 -17.43 -4.68 -13.44
C LYS A 2 -16.14 -5.43 -13.14
N THR A 3 -15.19 -5.44 -14.06
CA THR A 3 -13.86 -6.02 -13.84
C THR A 3 -13.14 -5.20 -12.77
N ALA A 4 -12.80 -5.80 -11.64
CA ALA A 4 -11.96 -5.15 -10.64
C ALA A 4 -10.55 -4.98 -11.23
N ARG A 5 -10.03 -3.75 -11.21
CA ARG A 5 -8.63 -3.46 -11.56
C ARG A 5 -7.85 -3.30 -10.26
N GLY A 6 -6.94 -4.23 -10.00
CA GLY A 6 -6.06 -4.20 -8.83
C GLY A 6 -4.63 -4.60 -9.22
N ILE A 7 -3.65 -4.01 -8.54
CA ILE A 7 -2.24 -4.39 -8.65
C ILE A 7 -1.83 -4.94 -7.29
N PHE A 8 -1.22 -6.13 -7.28
CA PHE A 8 -0.67 -6.73 -6.06
C PHE A 8 0.86 -6.72 -6.15
N VAL A 9 1.51 -6.05 -5.20
CA VAL A 9 2.97 -5.98 -5.12
C VAL A 9 3.45 -6.99 -4.08
N THR A 10 4.19 -7.99 -4.52
CA THR A 10 4.84 -9.01 -3.68
C THR A 10 6.36 -8.82 -3.68
N GLY A 11 7.06 -9.47 -2.77
CA GLY A 11 8.52 -9.51 -2.70
C GLY A 11 8.99 -10.61 -1.76
N THR A 12 10.18 -11.14 -2.00
CA THR A 12 10.75 -12.29 -1.29
C THR A 12 11.12 -11.97 0.14
N ASP A 13 11.71 -10.78 0.35
CA ASP A 13 12.29 -10.38 1.63
C ASP A 13 11.56 -9.19 2.25
N THR A 14 11.82 -8.93 3.53
CA THR A 14 11.52 -7.64 4.17
C THR A 14 12.41 -6.54 3.58
N GLU A 15 11.95 -5.29 3.63
CA GLU A 15 12.75 -4.11 3.20
C GLU A 15 13.26 -4.08 1.74
N VAL A 16 12.90 -5.06 0.90
CA VAL A 16 13.24 -5.11 -0.54
C VAL A 16 12.61 -4.00 -1.40
N GLY A 17 11.98 -2.98 -0.78
CA GLY A 17 11.43 -1.81 -1.48
C GLY A 17 9.96 -1.93 -1.91
N LYS A 18 9.19 -2.90 -1.40
CA LYS A 18 7.76 -3.07 -1.74
C LYS A 18 6.93 -1.80 -1.51
N THR A 19 7.13 -1.11 -0.38
CA THR A 19 6.44 0.15 -0.05
C THR A 19 6.79 1.24 -1.07
N PHE A 20 8.08 1.41 -1.37
CA PHE A 20 8.56 2.38 -2.34
C PHE A 20 7.94 2.18 -3.73
N VAL A 21 7.94 0.94 -4.23
CA VAL A 21 7.34 0.59 -5.53
C VAL A 21 5.83 0.87 -5.53
N SER A 22 5.13 0.54 -4.44
CA SER A 22 3.69 0.77 -4.31
C SER A 22 3.35 2.27 -4.33
N CYS A 23 4.13 3.10 -3.62
CA CYS A 23 3.99 4.56 -3.66
C CYS A 23 4.28 5.14 -5.05
N ALA A 24 5.31 4.63 -5.75
CA ALA A 24 5.65 5.07 -7.10
C ALA A 24 4.52 4.75 -8.11
N LEU A 25 3.92 3.56 -8.02
CA LEU A 25 2.76 3.17 -8.82
C LEU A 25 1.57 4.10 -8.58
N LEU A 26 1.24 4.39 -7.32
CA LEU A 26 0.18 5.34 -6.97
C LEU A 26 0.46 6.74 -7.52
N ALA A 27 1.70 7.23 -7.40
CA ALA A 27 2.08 8.53 -7.94
C ALA A 27 1.90 8.60 -9.46
N MET A 28 2.27 7.53 -10.18
CA MET A 28 2.08 7.42 -11.63
C MET A 28 0.59 7.40 -12.00
N LEU A 29 -0.22 6.59 -11.32
CA LEU A 29 -1.67 6.50 -11.55
C LEU A 29 -2.36 7.84 -11.28
N LYS A 30 -1.98 8.53 -10.21
CA LYS A 30 -2.45 9.88 -9.90
C LYS A 30 -2.14 10.87 -11.01
N ARG A 31 -0.91 10.84 -11.57
CA ARG A 31 -0.52 11.68 -12.72
C ARG A 31 -1.33 11.38 -13.98
N GLN A 32 -1.85 10.16 -14.12
CA GLN A 32 -2.74 9.76 -15.22
C GLN A 32 -4.22 10.04 -14.93
N GLY A 33 -4.56 10.70 -13.82
CA GLY A 33 -5.94 10.99 -13.44
C GLY A 33 -6.72 9.76 -12.93
N VAL A 34 -6.03 8.65 -12.65
CA VAL A 34 -6.65 7.43 -12.12
C VAL A 34 -6.81 7.58 -10.61
N LYS A 35 -8.04 7.41 -10.12
CA LYS A 35 -8.32 7.29 -8.68
C LYS A 35 -7.90 5.90 -8.21
N ALA A 36 -6.84 5.84 -7.42
CA ALA A 36 -6.30 4.62 -6.84
C ALA A 36 -5.95 4.84 -5.36
N ALA A 37 -6.00 3.76 -4.58
CA ALA A 37 -5.58 3.73 -3.19
C ALA A 37 -4.68 2.50 -2.98
N ALA A 38 -3.70 2.61 -2.09
CA ALA A 38 -2.93 1.46 -1.62
C ALA A 38 -3.58 0.88 -0.37
N MET A 39 -3.39 -0.41 -0.17
CA MET A 39 -3.79 -1.12 1.03
C MET A 39 -2.66 -2.09 1.38
N LYS A 40 -2.16 -2.01 2.61
CA LYS A 40 -1.27 -3.02 3.18
C LYS A 40 -2.13 -4.09 3.83
N PRO A 41 -2.24 -5.32 3.28
CA PRO A 41 -3.15 -6.33 3.82
C PRO A 41 -2.67 -6.90 5.16
N VAL A 42 -1.37 -6.87 5.42
CA VAL A 42 -0.75 -7.37 6.66
C VAL A 42 0.37 -6.41 7.07
N ALA A 43 0.25 -5.81 8.25
CA ALA A 43 1.30 -5.01 8.87
C ALA A 43 2.11 -5.86 9.86
N SER A 44 3.45 -5.76 9.84
CA SER A 44 4.36 -6.47 10.73
C SER A 44 4.57 -5.77 12.08
N GLY A 45 3.97 -4.60 12.27
CA GLY A 45 4.03 -3.81 13.50
C GLY A 45 2.86 -2.83 13.53
N ALA A 46 2.31 -2.61 14.71
CA ALA A 46 1.32 -1.57 14.98
C ALA A 46 1.48 -1.12 16.44
N GLU A 47 1.44 0.18 16.68
CA GLU A 47 1.41 0.78 18.00
C GLU A 47 0.00 1.26 18.33
N GLU A 48 -0.37 1.20 19.61
CA GLU A 48 -1.64 1.73 20.06
C GLU A 48 -1.49 3.22 20.39
N VAL A 49 -2.14 4.07 19.60
CA VAL A 49 -2.20 5.52 19.79
C VAL A 49 -3.65 5.90 20.05
N ASP A 50 -3.96 6.45 21.23
CA ASP A 50 -5.31 6.87 21.63
C ASP A 50 -6.39 5.78 21.45
N GLY A 51 -6.05 4.52 21.77
CA GLY A 51 -6.97 3.38 21.62
C GLY A 51 -7.12 2.87 20.19
N ARG A 52 -6.27 3.31 19.25
CA ARG A 52 -6.26 2.86 17.85
C ARG A 52 -4.92 2.25 17.49
N TRP A 53 -4.95 1.10 16.81
CA TRP A 53 -3.76 0.48 16.25
C TRP A 53 -3.33 1.20 14.97
N CYS A 54 -2.13 1.77 14.98
CA CYS A 54 -1.51 2.50 13.87
C CYS A 54 -0.22 1.80 13.48
N ASN A 55 -0.02 1.51 12.19
CA ASN A 55 1.26 1.00 11.69
C ASN A 55 2.10 2.13 11.08
N ASP A 56 3.42 2.04 11.15
CA ASP A 56 4.34 3.08 10.67
C ASP A 56 4.20 3.39 9.16
N ASP A 57 3.80 2.38 8.38
CA ASP A 57 3.59 2.50 6.93
C ASP A 57 2.20 3.02 6.49
N ALA A 58 1.31 3.41 7.43
CA ALA A 58 -0.08 3.82 7.13
C ALA A 58 -0.21 5.30 6.76
#